data_AF-A0A4Q3JQB8-F1
#
_entry.id   AF-A0A4Q3JQB8-F1
#
_cell.length_a   1.000
_cell.length_b   1.000
_cell.length_c   1.000
_cell.angle_alpha   90.00
_cell.angle_beta   90.00
_cell.angle_gamma   90.00
#
_symmetry.space_group_name_H-M   'P 1'
#
loop_
_entity.id
_entity.type
_entity.pdbx_description
1 polymer ?
#
loop_
_entity_poly.entity_id
_entity_poly.type
_entity_poly.pdbx_seq_one_letter_code
_entity_poly.pdbx_strand_id
1 'polypeptide(L)'
;MVMTMATDMDEAKAARIALHGSRLQRAAVGLGALGRLLRDPDDTPQVFVMGMVLSSEQFPHFLVRFSAEPGGARLLREQPSIDRQSVDFDALRALPADTLGGAYARYLDSNGLDPDLFQTPPGLPEIPAFISRRLRQVHDIWHVLTGYRPDIEGEIMLQAFTYAQTLMPTGLLIAALGSLRWAWQSPDLPRRALDGYTRGRDADFLAPVVWEDHWA
;
A
#
# COMPACT_ATOMS: atom_id res chain seq x y z
N MET A 1 7.57 17.25 12.63
CA MET A 1 6.46 18.22 12.48
C MET A 1 6.50 18.95 11.12
N VAL A 2 7.61 19.55 10.69
CA VAL A 2 7.68 20.24 9.38
C VAL A 2 7.60 19.29 8.16
N MET A 3 8.20 18.10 8.23
CA MET A 3 8.20 17.11 7.13
C MET A 3 6.79 16.51 6.89
N THR A 4 6.04 16.24 7.95
CA THR A 4 4.65 15.74 7.90
C THR A 4 3.72 16.76 7.20
N MET A 5 3.86 18.05 7.50
CA MET A 5 3.01 19.09 6.91
C MET A 5 3.24 19.30 5.40
N ALA A 6 4.47 19.14 4.91
CA ALA A 6 4.78 19.25 3.49
C ALA A 6 4.17 18.08 2.70
N THR A 7 4.28 16.87 3.24
CA THR A 7 3.63 15.67 2.70
C THR A 7 2.11 15.83 2.66
N ASP A 8 1.48 16.29 3.74
CA ASP A 8 0.03 16.50 3.80
C ASP A 8 -0.45 17.50 2.74
N MET A 9 0.33 18.55 2.48
CA MET A 9 0.00 19.55 1.47
C MET A 9 0.08 19.00 0.04
N ASP A 10 1.10 18.17 -0.23
CA ASP A 10 1.24 17.49 -1.51
C ASP A 10 0.13 16.44 -1.72
N GLU A 11 -0.22 15.69 -0.68
CA GLU A 11 -1.33 14.72 -0.70
C GLU A 11 -2.68 15.41 -0.91
N ALA A 12 -2.96 16.51 -0.21
CA ALA A 12 -4.20 17.27 -0.38
C ALA A 12 -4.33 17.87 -1.78
N LYS A 13 -3.21 18.31 -2.38
CA LYS A 13 -3.18 18.76 -3.77
C LYS A 13 -3.42 17.60 -4.74
N ALA A 14 -2.80 16.46 -4.50
CA ALA A 14 -2.99 15.24 -5.29
C ALA A 14 -4.45 14.78 -5.26
N ALA A 15 -5.09 14.77 -4.09
CA ALA A 15 -6.50 14.42 -3.91
C ALA A 15 -7.42 15.32 -4.76
N ARG A 16 -7.22 16.65 -4.72
CA ARG A 16 -7.99 17.59 -5.54
C ARG A 16 -7.88 17.29 -7.04
N ILE A 17 -6.66 16.96 -7.50
CA ILE A 17 -6.38 16.67 -8.91
C ILE A 17 -6.91 15.28 -9.30
N ALA A 18 -6.88 14.32 -8.40
CA ALA A 18 -7.49 13.01 -8.60
C ALA A 18 -9.00 13.12 -8.84
N LEU A 19 -9.69 13.94 -8.02
CA LEU A 19 -11.15 14.11 -8.06
C LEU A 19 -11.64 15.00 -9.21
N HIS A 20 -10.92 16.10 -9.50
CA HIS A 20 -11.43 17.16 -10.39
C HIS A 20 -10.49 17.51 -11.54
N GLY A 21 -9.27 16.98 -11.54
CA GLY A 21 -8.27 17.28 -12.57
C GLY A 21 -8.55 16.59 -13.89
N SER A 22 -7.96 17.12 -14.97
CA SER A 22 -7.90 16.45 -16.26
C SER A 22 -6.90 15.29 -16.25
N ARG A 23 -7.00 14.40 -17.23
CA ARG A 23 -6.02 13.31 -17.46
C ARG A 23 -4.58 13.83 -17.55
N LEU A 24 -4.39 14.97 -18.21
CA LEU A 24 -3.07 15.60 -18.34
C LEU A 24 -2.55 16.12 -17.00
N GLN A 25 -3.41 16.71 -16.16
CA GLN A 25 -3.02 17.18 -14.83
C GLN A 25 -2.65 16.01 -13.92
N ARG A 26 -3.43 14.92 -13.94
CA ARG A 26 -3.11 13.69 -13.21
C ARG A 26 -1.78 13.10 -13.64
N ALA A 27 -1.56 12.97 -14.96
CA ALA A 27 -0.31 12.47 -15.52
C ALA A 27 0.89 13.36 -15.15
N ALA A 28 0.75 14.69 -15.23
CA ALA A 28 1.83 15.61 -14.87
C ALA A 28 2.24 15.50 -13.40
N VAL A 29 1.28 15.39 -12.48
CA VAL A 29 1.58 15.20 -11.05
C VAL A 29 2.19 13.82 -10.80
N GLY A 30 1.65 12.77 -11.40
CA GLY A 30 2.16 11.41 -11.25
C GLY A 30 3.59 11.26 -11.75
N LEU A 31 3.90 11.79 -12.94
CA LEU A 31 5.26 11.79 -13.51
C LEU A 31 6.21 12.68 -12.68
N GLY A 32 5.73 13.79 -12.13
CA GLY A 32 6.50 14.64 -11.24
C GLY A 32 6.88 13.93 -9.93
N ALA A 33 5.93 13.24 -9.30
CA ALA A 33 6.17 12.43 -8.11
C ALA A 33 7.13 11.27 -8.39
N LEU A 34 6.93 10.57 -9.51
CA LEU A 34 7.85 9.52 -9.97
C LEU A 34 9.27 10.06 -10.18
N GLY A 35 9.41 11.22 -10.81
CA GLY A 35 10.72 11.85 -11.04
C GLY A 35 11.42 12.31 -9.74
N ARG A 36 10.68 12.57 -8.66
CA ARG A 36 11.25 12.79 -7.32
C ARG A 36 11.72 11.48 -6.70
N LEU A 37 10.86 10.45 -6.70
CA LEU A 37 11.19 9.11 -6.19
C LEU A 37 12.39 8.47 -6.90
N LEU A 38 12.54 8.66 -8.21
CA LEU A 38 13.69 8.14 -8.96
C LEU A 38 15.00 8.86 -8.64
N ARG A 39 14.92 10.12 -8.18
CA ARG A 39 16.08 10.92 -7.76
C ARG A 39 16.45 10.61 -6.32
N ASP A 40 15.45 10.43 -5.47
CA ASP A 40 15.56 10.11 -4.05
C ASP A 40 14.60 8.96 -3.71
N PRO A 41 15.10 7.71 -3.67
CA PRO A 41 14.29 6.54 -3.33
C PRO A 41 13.70 6.57 -1.91
N ASP A 42 14.26 7.38 -1.01
CA ASP A 42 13.81 7.50 0.37
C ASP A 42 12.65 8.53 0.52
N ASP A 43 12.31 9.27 -0.54
CA ASP A 43 11.10 10.13 -0.62
C ASP A 43 9.83 9.30 -0.85
N THR A 44 9.59 8.35 0.06
CA THR A 44 8.46 7.42 0.03
C THR A 44 7.07 8.08 -0.01
N PRO A 45 6.83 9.30 0.52
CA PRO A 45 5.54 9.97 0.35
C PRO A 45 5.13 10.20 -1.10
N GLN A 46 6.07 10.26 -2.04
CA GLN A 46 5.76 10.38 -3.48
C GLN A 46 4.99 9.18 -4.01
N VAL A 47 5.13 8.01 -3.39
CA VAL A 47 4.32 6.81 -3.73
C VAL A 47 2.84 7.08 -3.50
N PHE A 48 2.48 7.80 -2.44
CA PHE A 48 1.09 8.14 -2.12
C PHE A 48 0.52 9.20 -3.05
N VAL A 49 1.30 10.26 -3.33
CA VAL A 49 0.94 11.29 -4.30
C VAL A 49 0.70 10.69 -5.68
N MET A 50 1.65 9.88 -6.15
CA MET A 50 1.55 9.13 -7.41
C MET A 50 0.35 8.18 -7.39
N GLY A 51 0.17 7.46 -6.29
CA GLY A 51 -0.95 6.57 -6.00
C GLY A 51 -2.29 7.20 -6.25
N MET A 52 -2.55 8.34 -5.61
CA MET A 52 -3.84 9.03 -5.70
C MET A 52 -4.18 9.48 -7.12
N VAL A 53 -3.22 10.04 -7.85
CA VAL A 53 -3.49 10.60 -9.19
C VAL A 53 -3.48 9.54 -10.29
N LEU A 54 -2.64 8.51 -10.21
CA LEU A 54 -2.55 7.50 -11.26
C LEU A 54 -3.61 6.40 -11.10
N SER A 55 -4.03 6.12 -9.87
CA SER A 55 -5.05 5.09 -9.60
C SER A 55 -6.48 5.62 -9.64
N SER A 56 -6.71 6.93 -9.80
CA SER A 56 -8.05 7.53 -9.69
C SER A 56 -9.05 6.96 -10.69
N GLU A 57 -8.63 6.61 -11.91
CA GLU A 57 -9.51 6.01 -12.93
C GLU A 57 -9.83 4.55 -12.65
N GLN A 58 -8.91 3.82 -12.02
CA GLN A 58 -9.08 2.41 -11.66
C GLN A 58 -9.85 2.23 -10.34
N PHE A 59 -9.80 3.23 -9.46
CA PHE A 59 -10.39 3.16 -8.12
C PHE A 59 -11.87 2.75 -8.09
N PRO A 60 -12.78 3.25 -8.96
CA PRO A 60 -14.17 2.82 -8.97
C PRO A 60 -14.33 1.32 -9.26
N HIS A 61 -13.53 0.75 -10.16
CA HIS A 61 -13.55 -0.68 -10.46
C HIS A 61 -13.06 -1.51 -9.27
N PHE A 62 -12.00 -1.04 -8.61
CA PHE A 62 -11.52 -1.64 -7.36
C PHE A 62 -12.61 -1.60 -6.28
N LEU A 63 -13.27 -0.45 -6.09
CA LEU A 63 -14.33 -0.27 -5.09
C LEU A 63 -15.51 -1.21 -5.33
N VAL A 64 -15.95 -1.37 -6.58
CA VAL A 64 -17.04 -2.31 -6.92
C VAL A 64 -16.66 -3.74 -6.53
N ARG A 65 -15.46 -4.21 -6.92
CA ARG A 65 -14.97 -5.54 -6.55
C ARG A 65 -14.85 -5.69 -5.02
N PHE A 66 -14.30 -4.68 -4.35
CA PHE A 66 -14.15 -4.66 -2.90
C PHE A 66 -15.49 -4.73 -2.17
N SER A 67 -16.49 -3.94 -2.59
CA SER A 67 -17.81 -3.91 -1.96
C SER A 67 -18.65 -5.16 -2.20
N ALA A 68 -18.32 -5.95 -3.23
CA ALA A 68 -19.00 -7.21 -3.53
C ALA A 68 -18.64 -8.32 -2.53
N GLU A 69 -17.51 -8.18 -1.84
CA GLU A 69 -17.04 -9.15 -0.86
C GLU A 69 -17.64 -8.87 0.53
N PRO A 70 -18.08 -9.90 1.29
CA PRO A 70 -18.67 -9.70 2.61
C PRO A 70 -17.77 -8.92 3.58
N GLY A 71 -16.47 -9.22 3.57
CA GLY A 71 -15.47 -8.50 4.36
C GLY A 71 -15.32 -7.05 3.92
N GLY A 72 -15.30 -6.79 2.61
CA GLY A 72 -15.23 -5.43 2.08
C GLY A 72 -16.48 -4.60 2.41
N ALA A 73 -17.68 -5.18 2.30
CA ALA A 73 -18.91 -4.54 2.73
C ALA A 73 -18.91 -4.21 4.25
N ARG A 74 -18.31 -5.07 5.08
CA ARG A 74 -18.13 -4.79 6.52
C ARG A 74 -17.13 -3.66 6.75
N LEU A 75 -15.97 -3.71 6.09
CA LEU A 75 -14.93 -2.68 6.19
C LEU A 75 -15.45 -1.29 5.77
N LEU A 76 -16.30 -1.20 4.74
CA LEU A 76 -16.90 0.08 4.34
C LEU A 76 -17.89 0.64 5.37
N ARG A 77 -18.53 -0.20 6.17
CA ARG A 77 -19.44 0.23 7.25
C ARG A 77 -18.70 0.61 8.52
N GLU A 78 -17.74 -0.21 8.94
CA GLU A 78 -17.07 -0.10 10.23
C GLU A 78 -15.84 0.82 10.17
N GLN A 79 -15.22 0.91 8.99
CA GLN A 79 -14.01 1.70 8.72
C GLN A 79 -12.92 1.59 9.80
N PRO A 80 -12.55 0.38 10.24
CA PRO A 80 -11.58 0.20 11.33
C PRO A 80 -10.21 0.76 10.95
N SER A 81 -9.43 1.08 11.97
CA SER A 81 -8.01 1.42 11.82
C SER A 81 -7.17 0.23 12.31
N ILE A 82 -5.94 0.13 11.82
CA ILE A 82 -4.91 -0.75 12.38
C ILE A 82 -3.80 0.16 12.87
N ASP A 83 -3.96 0.66 14.10
CA ASP A 83 -3.04 1.56 14.80
C ASP A 83 -3.08 1.25 16.31
N ARG A 84 -2.20 1.86 17.10
CA ARG A 84 -2.15 1.61 18.55
C ARG A 84 -3.38 2.05 19.33
N GLN A 85 -4.27 2.86 18.72
CA GLN A 85 -5.52 3.25 19.36
C GLN A 85 -6.58 2.16 19.25
N SER A 86 -6.50 1.33 18.20
CA SER A 86 -7.49 0.33 17.84
C SER A 86 -7.02 -1.12 18.06
N VAL A 87 -5.71 -1.37 18.06
CA VAL A 87 -5.09 -2.69 18.20
C VAL A 87 -4.13 -2.70 19.39
N ASP A 88 -4.29 -3.71 20.27
CA ASP A 88 -3.36 -3.98 21.35
C ASP A 88 -2.13 -4.73 20.82
N PHE A 89 -1.11 -3.98 20.41
CA PHE A 89 0.14 -4.55 19.91
C PHE A 89 0.93 -5.32 20.97
N ASP A 90 0.74 -5.06 22.26
CA ASP A 90 1.39 -5.84 23.32
C ASP A 90 0.74 -7.22 23.44
N ALA A 91 -0.59 -7.30 23.30
CA ALA A 91 -1.28 -8.57 23.14
C ALA A 91 -0.82 -9.32 21.88
N LEU A 92 -0.62 -8.63 20.75
CA LEU A 92 -0.07 -9.26 19.54
C LEU A 92 1.35 -9.82 19.77
N ARG A 93 2.23 -9.09 20.46
CA ARG A 93 3.58 -9.56 20.79
C ARG A 93 3.58 -10.83 21.65
N ALA A 94 2.57 -11.01 22.49
CA ALA A 94 2.42 -12.19 23.33
C ALA A 94 1.93 -13.43 22.56
N LEU A 95 1.45 -13.29 21.32
CA LEU A 95 1.00 -14.41 20.51
C LEU A 95 2.17 -15.23 19.92
N PRO A 96 1.96 -16.55 19.68
CA PRO A 96 2.98 -17.43 19.09
C PRO A 96 3.59 -16.94 17.77
N ALA A 97 4.78 -17.49 17.45
CA ALA A 97 5.60 -17.22 16.26
C ALA A 97 4.80 -17.25 14.95
N ASP A 98 3.90 -18.22 14.88
CA ASP A 98 3.21 -18.78 13.73
C ASP A 98 1.76 -18.28 13.57
N THR A 99 1.26 -17.45 14.49
CA THR A 99 0.01 -16.70 14.26
C THR A 99 0.28 -15.41 13.50
N LEU A 100 -0.74 -14.88 12.82
CA LEU A 100 -0.61 -13.63 12.07
C LEU A 100 -0.20 -12.46 12.96
N GLY A 101 -0.89 -12.29 14.10
CA GLY A 101 -0.69 -11.17 15.01
C GLY A 101 0.70 -11.17 15.61
N GLY A 102 1.18 -12.34 16.06
CA GLY A 102 2.54 -12.46 16.53
C GLY A 102 3.55 -12.14 15.44
N ALA A 103 3.36 -12.72 14.24
CA ALA A 103 4.30 -12.55 13.13
C ALA A 103 4.37 -11.07 12.70
N TYR A 104 3.23 -10.40 12.67
CA TYR A 104 3.11 -8.98 12.36
C TYR A 104 3.79 -8.10 13.41
N ALA A 105 3.55 -8.34 14.71
CA ALA A 105 4.20 -7.57 15.77
C ALA A 105 5.74 -7.69 15.71
N ARG A 106 6.26 -8.92 15.51
CA ARG A 106 7.71 -9.15 15.34
C ARG A 106 8.26 -8.53 14.05
N TYR A 107 7.48 -8.54 12.97
CA TYR A 107 7.86 -7.88 11.72
C TYR A 107 8.03 -6.37 11.94
N LEU A 108 7.08 -5.71 12.61
CA LEU A 108 7.19 -4.29 12.94
C LEU A 108 8.42 -4.01 13.82
N ASP A 109 8.58 -4.77 14.91
CA ASP A 109 9.66 -4.57 15.88
C ASP A 109 11.06 -4.78 15.24
N SER A 110 11.22 -5.84 14.44
CA SER A 110 12.51 -6.17 13.80
C SER A 110 12.94 -5.20 12.70
N ASN A 111 11.99 -4.49 12.10
CA ASN A 111 12.26 -3.50 11.06
C ASN A 111 12.12 -2.05 11.56
N GLY A 112 11.82 -1.84 12.85
CA GLY A 112 11.65 -0.51 13.44
C GLY A 112 10.48 0.26 12.84
N LEU A 113 9.43 -0.44 12.38
CA LEU A 113 8.28 0.15 11.69
C LEU A 113 7.23 0.61 12.70
N ASP A 114 6.60 1.74 12.39
CA ASP A 114 5.57 2.34 13.20
C ASP A 114 4.18 2.08 12.58
N PRO A 115 3.30 1.28 13.21
CA PRO A 115 1.94 1.05 12.70
C PRO A 115 1.10 2.34 12.64
N ASP A 116 1.48 3.38 13.39
CA ASP A 116 0.77 4.67 13.41
C ASP A 116 1.20 5.59 12.25
N LEU A 117 2.14 5.17 11.40
CA LEU A 117 2.63 5.96 10.27
C LEU A 117 1.53 6.27 9.24
N PHE A 118 0.62 5.33 9.02
CA PHE A 118 -0.36 5.42 7.94
C PHE A 118 -1.66 6.09 8.38
N GLN A 119 -1.66 7.42 8.29
CA GLN A 119 -2.81 8.27 8.61
C GLN A 119 -3.80 8.38 7.43
N THR A 120 -5.02 8.83 7.74
CA THR A 120 -6.04 9.12 6.72
C THR A 120 -5.56 10.25 5.80
N PRO A 121 -5.48 10.04 4.48
CA PRO A 121 -5.01 11.07 3.56
C PRO A 121 -5.97 12.26 3.49
N PRO A 122 -5.46 13.50 3.49
CA PRO A 122 -6.30 14.69 3.48
C PRO A 122 -6.94 14.93 2.10
N GLY A 123 -8.14 15.52 2.11
CA GLY A 123 -8.80 16.04 0.89
C GLY A 123 -9.52 15.00 0.02
N LEU A 124 -9.50 13.70 0.40
CA LEU A 124 -10.35 12.68 -0.21
C LEU A 124 -11.71 12.60 0.50
N PRO A 125 -12.80 12.20 -0.20
CA PRO A 125 -14.05 11.83 0.45
C PRO A 125 -13.86 10.63 1.37
N GLU A 126 -14.78 10.42 2.31
CA GLU A 126 -14.72 9.41 3.37
C GLU A 126 -14.30 8.01 2.87
N ILE A 127 -15.01 7.44 1.89
CA ILE A 127 -14.74 6.08 1.40
C ILE A 127 -13.38 5.95 0.70
N PRO A 128 -13.01 6.80 -0.28
CA PRO A 128 -11.65 6.79 -0.84
C PRO A 128 -10.54 7.04 0.19
N ALA A 129 -10.78 7.90 1.19
CA ALA A 129 -9.82 8.17 2.25
C ALA A 129 -9.61 6.93 3.13
N PHE A 130 -10.71 6.26 3.53
CA PHE A 130 -10.66 5.00 4.28
C PHE A 130 -9.93 3.91 3.52
N ILE A 131 -10.29 3.64 2.26
CA ILE A 131 -9.63 2.59 1.46
C ILE A 131 -8.14 2.90 1.29
N SER A 132 -7.78 4.16 1.06
CA SER A 132 -6.39 4.57 0.92
C SER A 132 -5.61 4.32 2.21
N ARG A 133 -6.15 4.70 3.38
CA ARG A 133 -5.54 4.38 4.68
C ARG A 133 -5.43 2.87 4.89
N ARG A 134 -6.51 2.14 4.64
CA ARG A 134 -6.58 0.68 4.83
C ARG A 134 -5.53 -0.04 4.00
N LEU A 135 -5.40 0.27 2.72
CA LEU A 135 -4.40 -0.34 1.85
C LEU A 135 -2.96 -0.03 2.29
N ARG A 136 -2.72 1.17 2.85
CA ARG A 136 -1.42 1.50 3.46
C ARG A 136 -1.17 0.69 4.74
N GLN A 137 -2.16 0.59 5.63
CA GLN A 137 -2.02 -0.15 6.89
C GLN A 137 -1.83 -1.66 6.70
N VAL A 138 -2.49 -2.28 5.70
CA VAL A 138 -2.35 -3.72 5.45
C VAL A 138 -1.13 -4.08 4.59
N HIS A 139 -0.39 -3.10 4.08
CA HIS A 139 0.82 -3.32 3.29
C HIS A 139 1.87 -4.12 4.07
N ASP A 140 2.14 -3.74 5.32
CA ASP A 140 3.07 -4.47 6.19
C ASP A 140 2.56 -5.87 6.55
N ILE A 141 1.24 -6.04 6.66
CA ILE A 141 0.63 -7.37 6.81
C ILE A 141 0.88 -8.23 5.57
N TRP A 142 0.82 -7.64 4.37
CA TRP A 142 1.11 -8.37 3.14
C TRP A 142 2.58 -8.75 3.01
N HIS A 143 3.52 -7.97 3.54
CA HIS A 143 4.91 -8.41 3.69
C HIS A 143 5.00 -9.70 4.52
N VAL A 144 4.34 -9.73 5.68
CA VAL A 144 4.31 -10.91 6.57
C VAL A 144 3.74 -12.14 5.86
N LEU A 145 2.60 -12.00 5.19
CA LEU A 145 1.93 -13.13 4.51
C LEU A 145 2.72 -13.66 3.31
N THR A 146 3.36 -12.76 2.56
CA THR A 146 4.09 -13.13 1.35
C THR A 146 5.51 -13.59 1.64
N GLY A 147 6.06 -13.26 2.81
CA GLY A 147 7.44 -13.47 3.18
C GLY A 147 8.42 -12.52 2.47
N TYR A 148 7.91 -11.48 1.79
CA TYR A 148 8.76 -10.46 1.19
C TYR A 148 9.27 -9.52 2.29
N ARG A 149 10.59 -9.35 2.33
CA ARG A 149 11.25 -8.47 3.28
C ARG A 149 11.03 -7.00 2.91
N PRO A 150 11.17 -6.05 3.84
CA PRO A 150 11.16 -4.61 3.51
C PRO A 150 12.54 -4.17 3.00
N ASP A 151 13.09 -4.90 2.04
CA ASP A 151 14.27 -4.51 1.28
C ASP A 151 13.87 -4.18 -0.16
N ILE A 152 14.77 -3.59 -0.93
CA ILE A 152 14.47 -3.09 -2.28
C ILE A 152 13.85 -4.17 -3.17
N GLU A 153 14.38 -5.40 -3.14
CA GLU A 153 13.84 -6.48 -3.96
C GLU A 153 12.47 -6.94 -3.44
N GLY A 154 12.36 -7.08 -2.13
CA GLY A 154 11.15 -7.37 -1.37
C GLY A 154 9.99 -6.44 -1.72
N GLU A 155 10.23 -5.14 -1.67
CA GLU A 155 9.28 -4.10 -2.07
C GLU A 155 8.85 -4.27 -3.52
N ILE A 156 9.79 -4.48 -4.44
CA ILE A 156 9.47 -4.66 -5.86
C ILE A 156 8.57 -5.87 -6.09
N MET A 157 8.86 -7.01 -5.42
CA MET A 157 8.02 -8.21 -5.50
C MET A 157 6.64 -7.97 -4.86
N LEU A 158 6.57 -7.26 -3.74
CA LEU A 158 5.29 -6.95 -3.09
C LEU A 158 4.45 -5.98 -3.90
N GLN A 159 5.06 -5.00 -4.58
CA GLN A 159 4.34 -4.07 -5.45
C GLN A 159 3.77 -4.78 -6.68
N ALA A 160 4.48 -5.79 -7.22
CA ALA A 160 3.96 -6.65 -8.27
C ALA A 160 2.76 -7.49 -7.78
N PHE A 161 2.87 -8.07 -6.58
CA PHE A 161 1.76 -8.77 -5.90
C PHE A 161 0.55 -7.84 -5.67
N THR A 162 0.81 -6.63 -5.17
CA THR A 162 -0.19 -5.59 -4.90
C THR A 162 -0.89 -5.15 -6.17
N TYR A 163 -0.16 -5.04 -7.29
CA TYR A 163 -0.77 -4.77 -8.59
C TYR A 163 -1.72 -5.89 -9.01
N ALA A 164 -1.35 -7.16 -8.86
CA ALA A 164 -2.26 -8.27 -9.19
C ALA A 164 -3.54 -8.25 -8.32
N GLN A 165 -3.42 -7.84 -7.05
CA GLN A 165 -4.53 -7.75 -6.11
C GLN A 165 -5.46 -6.56 -6.40
N THR A 166 -4.91 -5.39 -6.72
CA THR A 166 -5.67 -4.12 -6.78
C THR A 166 -5.91 -3.61 -8.20
N LEU A 167 -5.10 -4.04 -9.16
CA LEU A 167 -4.96 -3.50 -10.51
C LEU A 167 -4.62 -2.00 -10.57
N MET A 168 -4.21 -1.40 -9.44
CA MET A 168 -3.82 0.00 -9.37
C MET A 168 -2.47 0.21 -10.09
N PRO A 169 -2.38 1.13 -11.08
CA PRO A 169 -1.18 1.30 -11.90
C PRO A 169 0.12 1.59 -11.12
N THR A 170 0.00 2.17 -9.93
CA THR A 170 1.14 2.52 -9.07
C THR A 170 2.00 1.32 -8.70
N GLY A 171 1.40 0.19 -8.32
CA GLY A 171 2.15 -1.02 -8.00
C GLY A 171 2.91 -1.57 -9.20
N LEU A 172 2.28 -1.54 -10.39
CA LEU A 172 2.92 -1.94 -11.64
C LEU A 172 4.12 -1.04 -11.97
N LEU A 173 3.96 0.28 -11.85
CA LEU A 173 5.03 1.23 -12.16
C LEU A 173 6.22 1.07 -11.22
N ILE A 174 5.98 0.92 -9.91
CA ILE A 174 7.06 0.71 -8.94
C ILE A 174 7.77 -0.62 -9.21
N ALA A 175 7.02 -1.70 -9.41
CA ALA A 175 7.60 -3.01 -9.70
C ALA A 175 8.43 -3.00 -11.00
N ALA A 176 7.91 -2.42 -12.08
CA ALA A 176 8.58 -2.39 -13.38
C ALA A 176 9.82 -1.49 -13.37
N LEU A 177 9.71 -0.27 -12.85
CA LEU A 177 10.83 0.69 -12.82
C LEU A 177 11.89 0.30 -11.80
N GLY A 178 11.48 -0.22 -10.64
CA GLY A 178 12.39 -0.79 -9.66
C GLY A 178 13.16 -1.97 -10.24
N SER A 179 12.46 -2.92 -10.88
CA SER A 179 13.11 -4.06 -11.55
C SER A 179 14.12 -3.60 -12.60
N LEU A 180 13.76 -2.63 -13.44
CA LEU A 180 14.65 -2.11 -14.48
C LEU A 180 15.88 -1.41 -13.88
N ARG A 181 15.69 -0.58 -12.84
CA ARG A 181 16.78 0.15 -12.18
C ARG A 181 17.81 -0.78 -11.54
N TRP A 182 17.35 -1.88 -10.95
CA TRP A 182 18.21 -2.80 -10.20
C TRP A 182 18.60 -4.06 -10.98
N ALA A 183 18.12 -4.23 -12.22
CA ALA A 183 18.41 -5.40 -13.06
C ALA A 183 19.90 -5.69 -13.27
N TRP A 184 20.76 -4.66 -13.26
CA TRP A 184 22.21 -4.89 -13.40
C TRP A 184 22.86 -5.45 -12.13
N GLN A 185 22.28 -5.17 -10.96
CA GLN A 185 22.78 -5.66 -9.67
C GLN A 185 22.13 -7.00 -9.32
N SER A 186 20.86 -7.17 -9.68
CA SER A 186 20.06 -8.37 -9.47
C SER A 186 19.36 -8.78 -10.77
N PRO A 187 20.05 -9.50 -11.68
CA PRO A 187 19.51 -9.85 -13.01
C PRO A 187 18.21 -10.68 -12.99
N ASP A 188 18.00 -11.46 -11.93
CA ASP A 188 16.78 -12.27 -11.75
C ASP A 188 15.59 -11.47 -11.18
N LEU A 189 15.79 -10.21 -10.78
CA LEU A 189 14.74 -9.39 -10.16
C LEU A 189 13.49 -9.20 -11.03
N PRO A 190 13.57 -8.95 -12.35
CA PRO A 190 12.38 -8.88 -13.19
C PRO A 190 11.57 -10.18 -13.19
N ARG A 191 12.25 -11.33 -13.15
CA ARG A 191 11.58 -12.65 -13.04
C ARG A 191 10.93 -12.81 -11.67
N ARG A 192 11.60 -12.44 -10.59
CA ARG A 192 11.04 -12.49 -9.23
C ARG A 192 9.86 -11.54 -9.06
N ALA A 193 9.88 -10.37 -9.69
CA ALA A 193 8.74 -9.46 -9.75
C ALA A 193 7.55 -10.10 -10.48
N LEU A 194 7.80 -10.79 -11.61
CA LEU A 194 6.77 -11.56 -12.31
C LEU A 194 6.22 -12.72 -11.46
N ASP A 195 7.08 -13.40 -10.70
CA ASP A 195 6.65 -14.42 -9.73
C ASP A 195 5.77 -13.79 -8.64
N GLY A 196 6.10 -12.58 -8.17
CA GLY A 196 5.28 -11.80 -7.24
C GLY A 196 3.91 -11.45 -7.80
N TYR A 197 3.84 -11.00 -9.05
CA TYR A 197 2.57 -10.81 -9.77
C TYR A 197 1.77 -12.11 -9.89
N THR A 198 2.43 -13.22 -10.25
CA THR A 198 1.79 -14.54 -10.38
C THR A 198 1.20 -15.00 -9.06
N ARG A 199 1.97 -14.92 -7.96
CA ARG A 199 1.48 -15.21 -6.61
C ARG A 199 0.29 -14.33 -6.21
N GLY A 200 0.31 -13.05 -6.57
CA GLY A 200 -0.81 -12.15 -6.31
C GLY A 200 -2.05 -12.44 -7.13
N ARG A 201 -1.89 -12.98 -8.35
CA ARG A 201 -3.01 -13.41 -9.20
C ARG A 201 -3.61 -14.73 -8.70
N ASP A 202 -2.78 -15.62 -8.17
CA ASP A 202 -3.20 -16.95 -7.70
C ASP A 202 -3.78 -16.92 -6.28
N ALA A 203 -3.49 -15.88 -5.50
CA ALA A 203 -4.07 -15.67 -4.18
C ALA A 203 -5.53 -15.19 -4.25
N ASP A 204 -6.31 -15.50 -3.21
CA ASP A 204 -7.60 -14.87 -2.98
C ASP A 204 -7.49 -13.34 -2.91
N PHE A 205 -8.61 -12.64 -3.05
CA PHE A 205 -8.62 -11.19 -2.95
C PHE A 205 -8.43 -10.76 -1.50
N LEU A 206 -7.23 -10.28 -1.17
CA LEU A 206 -6.79 -9.99 0.20
C LEU A 206 -7.21 -8.61 0.71
N ALA A 207 -7.47 -7.65 -0.17
CA ALA A 207 -7.90 -6.31 0.23
C ALA A 207 -9.16 -6.28 1.12
N PRO A 208 -10.24 -7.04 0.84
CA PRO A 208 -11.45 -7.07 1.66
C PRO A 208 -11.34 -7.88 2.95
N VAL A 209 -10.18 -8.46 3.27
CA VAL A 209 -10.00 -9.27 4.50
C VAL A 209 -10.02 -8.37 5.73
N VAL A 210 -10.80 -8.79 6.74
CA VAL A 210 -10.86 -8.15 8.06
C VAL A 210 -9.77 -8.77 8.94
N TRP A 211 -8.52 -8.33 8.75
CA TRP A 211 -7.34 -8.89 9.44
C TRP A 211 -7.44 -8.92 10.96
N GLU A 212 -8.21 -7.99 11.53
CA GLU A 212 -8.48 -7.88 12.96
C GLU A 212 -9.15 -9.13 13.55
N ASP A 213 -9.86 -9.92 12.72
CA ASP A 213 -10.48 -11.18 13.14
C ASP A 213 -9.50 -12.38 13.11
N HIS A 214 -8.25 -12.18 12.67
CA HIS A 214 -7.32 -13.25 12.32
C HIS A 214 -5.96 -13.18 13.04
N TRP A 215 -5.86 -12.48 14.17
CA TRP A 215 -4.58 -12.33 14.86
C TRP A 215 -4.02 -13.63 15.46
N ALA A 216 -4.88 -14.55 15.90
CA ALA A 216 -4.52 -15.80 16.57
C ALA A 216 -4.78 -17.03 15.70
#